data_AF-A0A376KLS2-F1
#
_entry.id   AF-A0A376KLS2-F1
#
_cell.length_a   1.000
_cell.length_b   1.000
_cell.length_c   1.000
_cell.angle_alpha   90.00
_cell.angle_beta   90.00
_cell.angle_gamma   90.00
#
_symmetry.space_group_name_H-M   'P 1'
#
loop_
_entity.id
_entity.type
_entity.pdbx_description
1 polymer ?
#
loop_
_entity_poly.entity_id
_entity_poly.type
_entity_poly.pdbx_seq_one_letter_code
_entity_poly.pdbx_strand_id
1 'polypeptide(L)'
;MAGVYVQNDQGRLVLQAGRDINLTAATVVNQGKDSLMQLSAGRDMTLSTVTTSAQDHITWDKNNRLSQGVTQSTGSTLAGNGDVTLTAGRDMTSQAASLSAQKGLALMAGHDVTLTGAQNTSSLGRIP
;
A
#
# COMPACT_ATOMS: atom_id res chain seq x y z
N MET A 1 4.95 9.66 -5.23
CA MET A 1 5.13 8.28 -4.70
C MET A 1 6.61 8.08 -4.46
N ALA A 2 6.99 7.61 -3.28
CA ALA A 2 8.38 7.28 -2.96
C ALA A 2 8.57 5.77 -3.07
N GLY A 3 9.73 5.33 -3.56
CA GLY A 3 10.03 3.91 -3.65
C GLY A 3 11.48 3.55 -3.39
N VAL A 4 11.68 2.31 -2.92
CA VAL A 4 12.99 1.74 -2.60
C VAL A 4 13.13 0.45 -3.40
N TYR A 5 14.25 0.31 -4.12
CA TYR A 5 14.48 -0.80 -5.04
C TYR A 5 15.84 -1.42 -4.78
N VAL A 6 15.87 -2.75 -4.64
CA VAL A 6 17.09 -3.55 -4.63
C VAL A 6 16.99 -4.57 -5.75
N GLN A 7 18.05 -4.71 -6.55
CA GLN A 7 18.03 -5.50 -7.80
C GLN A 7 19.10 -6.61 -7.85
N ASN A 8 20.06 -6.60 -6.94
CA ASN A 8 21.10 -7.63 -6.89
C ASN A 8 20.48 -8.96 -6.45
N ASP A 9 20.89 -10.07 -7.06
CA ASP A 9 20.29 -11.39 -6.81
C ASP A 9 20.23 -11.74 -5.31
N GLN A 10 21.36 -11.70 -4.63
CA GLN A 10 21.45 -11.89 -3.16
C GLN A 10 21.22 -10.58 -2.38
N GLY A 11 20.48 -9.64 -2.96
CA GLY A 11 20.24 -8.32 -2.42
C GLY A 11 19.44 -8.40 -1.14
N ARG A 12 19.92 -7.74 -0.08
CA ARG A 12 19.21 -7.65 1.19
C ARG A 12 18.69 -6.23 1.41
N LEU A 13 17.37 -6.09 1.48
CA LEU A 13 16.70 -4.87 1.90
C LEU A 13 16.32 -5.03 3.37
N VAL A 14 16.96 -4.27 4.26
CA VAL A 14 16.58 -4.22 5.67
C VAL A 14 16.08 -2.82 5.99
N LEU A 15 14.86 -2.73 6.50
CA LEU A 15 14.29 -1.50 7.04
C LEU A 15 13.98 -1.73 8.51
N GLN A 16 14.70 -1.07 9.40
CA GLN A 16 14.47 -1.19 10.84
C GLN A 16 14.16 0.18 11.42
N ALA A 17 13.06 0.28 12.16
CA ALA A 17 12.71 1.47 12.93
C ALA A 17 12.68 1.13 14.41
N GLY A 18 13.29 2.00 15.24
CA GLY A 18 13.28 1.83 16.69
C GLY A 18 11.89 1.90 17.32
N ARG A 19 10.92 2.51 16.62
CA ARG A 19 9.52 2.59 17.09
C ARG A 19 8.55 2.10 16.03
N ASP A 20 8.26 2.91 15.02
CA ASP A 20 7.19 2.59 14.07
C ASP A 20 7.68 2.67 12.62
N ILE A 21 7.16 1.80 11.75
CA ILE A 21 7.33 1.91 10.29
C ILE A 21 5.99 2.34 9.69
N ASN A 22 5.99 3.44 8.94
CA ASN A 22 4.81 3.93 8.23
C ASN A 22 5.10 4.04 6.74
N LEU A 23 4.33 3.32 5.93
CA LEU A 23 4.40 3.31 4.48
C LEU A 23 3.04 3.76 3.93
N THR A 24 3.00 4.88 3.20
CA THR A 24 1.76 5.46 2.70
C THR A 24 1.87 5.63 1.19
N ALA A 25 1.08 4.86 0.43
CA ALA A 25 1.22 4.73 -1.03
C ALA A 25 2.70 4.59 -1.48
N ALA A 26 3.47 3.82 -0.71
CA ALA A 26 4.90 3.63 -0.94
C ALA A 26 5.16 2.31 -1.67
N THR A 27 6.20 2.27 -2.49
CA THR A 27 6.57 1.09 -3.27
C THR A 27 7.94 0.57 -2.83
N VAL A 28 8.00 -0.62 -2.24
CA VAL A 28 9.26 -1.24 -1.78
C VAL A 28 9.44 -2.56 -2.52
N VAL A 29 10.50 -2.66 -3.31
CA VAL A 29 10.73 -3.82 -4.18
C VAL A 29 12.14 -4.37 -4.02
N ASN A 30 12.25 -5.68 -3.83
CA ASN A 30 13.52 -6.40 -3.87
C ASN A 30 13.46 -7.48 -4.95
N GLN A 31 13.97 -7.19 -6.15
CA GLN A 31 13.83 -8.03 -7.35
C GLN A 31 14.94 -9.07 -7.52
N GLY A 32 15.93 -9.11 -6.62
CA GLY A 32 17.01 -10.08 -6.74
C GLY A 32 16.54 -11.53 -6.65
N LYS A 33 17.11 -12.41 -7.47
CA LYS A 33 16.95 -13.86 -7.33
C LYS A 33 17.52 -14.35 -5.98
N ASP A 34 16.65 -14.89 -5.13
CA ASP A 34 16.96 -15.28 -3.75
C ASP A 34 17.23 -14.10 -2.80
N SER A 35 16.69 -12.92 -3.14
CA SER A 35 16.81 -11.73 -2.31
C SER A 35 16.06 -11.84 -0.98
N LEU A 36 16.50 -11.05 0.01
CA LEU A 36 15.89 -11.01 1.34
C LEU A 36 15.35 -9.62 1.62
N MET A 37 14.06 -9.51 1.91
CA MET A 37 13.43 -8.29 2.38
C MET A 37 13.00 -8.47 3.84
N GLN A 38 13.52 -7.62 4.72
CA GLN A 38 13.18 -7.64 6.14
C GLN A 38 12.80 -6.23 6.61
N LEU A 39 11.55 -6.07 7.04
CA LEU A 39 11.05 -4.85 7.66
C LEU A 39 10.75 -5.11 9.13
N SER A 40 11.35 -4.35 10.04
CA SER A 40 11.20 -4.53 11.48
C SER A 40 10.89 -3.20 12.18
N ALA A 41 9.73 -3.13 12.81
CA ALA A 41 9.34 -2.02 13.67
C ALA A 41 9.41 -2.44 15.14
N GLY A 42 10.04 -1.62 15.98
CA GLY A 42 10.11 -1.87 17.42
C GLY A 42 8.75 -1.93 18.13
N ARG A 43 7.72 -1.31 17.53
CA ARG A 43 6.35 -1.24 18.05
C ARG A 43 5.33 -1.52 16.95
N ASP A 44 5.00 -0.54 16.11
CA ASP A 44 3.89 -0.70 15.16
C ASP A 44 4.35 -0.60 13.69
N MET A 45 3.70 -1.35 12.81
CA MET A 45 3.89 -1.22 11.36
C MET A 45 2.57 -0.87 10.69
N THR A 46 2.59 0.16 9.84
CA THR A 46 1.40 0.62 9.12
C THR A 46 1.69 0.77 7.64
N LEU A 47 0.93 0.07 6.80
CA LEU A 47 0.88 0.23 5.35
C LEU A 47 -0.47 0.85 4.98
N SER A 48 -0.50 2.16 4.78
CA SER A 48 -1.71 2.93 4.51
C SER A 48 -1.90 3.23 3.02
N THR A 49 -3.14 3.60 2.70
CA THR A 49 -3.56 4.06 1.39
C THR A 49 -3.61 5.58 1.32
N VAL A 50 -3.36 6.15 0.13
CA VAL A 50 -3.76 7.51 -0.22
C VAL A 50 -5.06 7.44 -1.02
N THR A 51 -6.11 8.11 -0.53
CA THR A 51 -7.39 8.23 -1.23
C THR A 51 -7.49 9.61 -1.89
N THR A 52 -7.71 9.62 -3.20
CA THR A 52 -7.96 10.82 -4.00
C THR A 52 -9.37 10.78 -4.54
N SER A 53 -10.10 11.88 -4.40
CA SER A 53 -11.44 12.03 -4.96
C SER A 53 -11.47 13.21 -5.94
N ALA A 54 -12.11 13.01 -7.09
CA ALA A 54 -12.39 14.04 -8.08
C ALA A 54 -13.90 14.15 -8.27
N GLN A 55 -14.39 15.38 -8.45
CA GLN A 55 -15.79 15.66 -8.73
C GLN A 55 -15.85 16.70 -9.86
N ASP A 56 -16.43 16.34 -10.99
CA ASP A 56 -16.67 17.23 -12.12
C ASP A 56 -18.16 17.59 -12.17
N HIS A 57 -18.44 18.88 -12.30
CA HIS A 57 -19.79 19.39 -12.52
C HIS A 57 -19.81 20.16 -13.84
N ILE A 58 -20.36 19.54 -14.89
CA ILE A 58 -20.51 20.15 -16.20
C ILE A 58 -21.95 20.63 -16.35
N THR A 59 -22.13 21.94 -16.48
CA THR A 59 -23.44 22.54 -16.84
C THR A 59 -23.38 22.94 -18.31
N TRP A 60 -24.10 22.22 -19.18
CA TRP A 60 -24.14 22.53 -20.61
C TRP A 60 -25.19 23.60 -20.94
N ASP A 61 -26.32 23.59 -20.26
CA ASP A 61 -27.37 24.62 -20.32
C ASP A 61 -28.19 24.62 -19.01
N LYS A 62 -29.27 25.42 -18.93
CA LYS A 62 -30.09 25.53 -17.70
C LYS A 62 -30.75 24.20 -17.27
N ASN A 63 -30.87 23.24 -18.17
CA ASN A 63 -31.61 22.00 -17.98
C ASN A 63 -30.70 20.76 -17.94
N ASN A 64 -29.49 20.81 -18.49
CA ASN A 64 -28.62 19.63 -18.56
C ASN A 64 -27.37 19.82 -17.69
N ARG A 65 -27.37 19.11 -16.55
CA ARG A 65 -26.23 19.03 -15.63
C ARG A 65 -25.69 17.61 -15.59
N LEU A 66 -24.38 17.47 -15.80
CA LEU A 66 -23.63 16.25 -15.56
C LEU A 66 -22.79 16.42 -14.29
N SER A 67 -22.97 15.53 -13.33
CA SER A 67 -22.13 15.40 -12.15
C SER A 67 -21.39 14.07 -12.22
N GLN A 68 -20.06 14.09 -12.23
CA GLN A 68 -19.24 12.90 -12.21
C GLN A 68 -18.38 12.89 -10.96
N GLY A 69 -18.40 11.80 -10.20
CA GLY A 69 -17.58 11.63 -9.00
C GLY A 69 -16.72 10.39 -9.11
N VAL A 70 -15.42 10.49 -8.83
CA VAL A 70 -14.51 9.35 -8.78
C VAL A 70 -13.73 9.38 -7.49
N THR A 71 -13.65 8.25 -6.79
CA THR A 71 -12.77 8.03 -5.64
C THR A 71 -11.84 6.89 -5.96
N GLN A 72 -10.54 7.15 -5.85
CA GLN A 72 -9.47 6.19 -6.09
C GLN A 72 -8.59 6.09 -4.85
N SER A 73 -8.34 4.87 -4.41
CA SER A 73 -7.50 4.54 -3.27
C SER A 73 -6.25 3.81 -3.78
N THR A 74 -5.07 4.38 -3.51
CA THR A 74 -3.76 3.79 -3.84
C THR A 74 -3.06 3.32 -2.57
N GLY A 75 -3.01 1.99 -2.38
CA GLY A 75 -2.29 1.36 -1.28
C GLY A 75 -0.78 1.32 -1.47
N SER A 76 -0.06 0.86 -0.43
CA SER A 76 1.37 0.60 -0.52
C SER A 76 1.66 -0.75 -1.20
N THR A 77 2.80 -0.88 -1.88
CA THR A 77 3.19 -2.09 -2.60
C THR A 77 4.53 -2.60 -2.08
N LEU A 78 4.56 -3.83 -1.58
CA LEU A 78 5.76 -4.56 -1.18
C LEU A 78 5.92 -5.81 -2.03
N ALA A 79 7.02 -5.92 -2.76
CA ALA A 79 7.27 -7.07 -3.64
C ALA A 79 8.70 -7.58 -3.49
N GLY A 80 8.86 -8.87 -3.24
CA GLY A 80 10.15 -9.55 -3.15
C GLY A 80 10.24 -10.78 -4.06
N ASN A 81 11.35 -10.94 -4.77
CA ASN A 81 11.63 -12.13 -5.58
C ASN A 81 12.26 -13.27 -4.75
N GLY A 82 12.62 -13.03 -3.49
CA GLY A 82 12.95 -14.08 -2.53
C GLY A 82 12.00 -14.06 -1.32
N ASP A 83 12.56 -14.11 -0.11
CA ASP A 83 11.76 -14.12 1.12
C ASP A 83 11.48 -12.69 1.62
N VAL A 84 10.24 -12.44 2.02
CA VAL A 84 9.79 -11.18 2.59
C VAL A 84 9.31 -11.43 4.02
N THR A 85 9.93 -10.77 4.99
CA THR A 85 9.55 -10.84 6.40
C THR A 85 9.22 -9.45 6.91
N LEU A 86 8.02 -9.31 7.49
CA LEU A 86 7.59 -8.10 8.19
C LEU A 86 7.35 -8.43 9.65
N THR A 87 7.97 -7.66 10.54
CA THR A 87 7.87 -7.85 11.98
C THR A 87 7.52 -6.54 12.67
N ALA A 88 6.49 -6.57 13.50
CA ALA A 88 6.13 -5.49 14.41
C ALA A 88 6.18 -5.99 15.86
N GLY A 89 6.74 -5.18 16.76
CA GLY A 89 6.79 -5.53 18.18
C GLY A 89 5.40 -5.65 18.83
N ARG A 90 4.39 -4.96 18.29
CA ARG A 90 3.01 -4.95 18.79
C ARG A 90 2.00 -5.21 17.68
N ASP A 91 1.68 -4.22 16.85
CA ASP A 91 0.60 -4.34 15.87
C ASP A 91 1.08 -4.10 14.42
N MET A 92 0.46 -4.81 13.48
CA MET A 92 0.62 -4.56 12.05
C MET A 92 -0.73 -4.23 11.41
N THR A 93 -0.81 -3.10 10.71
CA THR A 93 -2.00 -2.68 9.96
C THR A 93 -1.65 -2.49 8.49
N SER A 94 -2.44 -3.08 7.61
CA SER A 94 -2.34 -2.95 6.16
C SER A 94 -3.70 -2.55 5.58
N GLN A 95 -3.73 -1.47 4.81
CA GLN A 95 -4.91 -0.97 4.12
C GLN A 95 -4.63 -0.85 2.63
N ALA A 96 -5.40 -1.61 1.84
CA ALA A 96 -5.29 -1.79 0.39
C ALA A 96 -3.87 -2.07 -0.10
N ALA A 97 -2.98 -2.52 0.78
CA ALA A 97 -1.59 -2.74 0.42
C ALA A 97 -1.46 -4.07 -0.33
N SER A 98 -0.61 -4.10 -1.33
CA SER A 98 -0.22 -5.31 -2.05
C SER A 98 1.09 -5.82 -1.47
N LEU A 99 1.10 -7.04 -0.91
CA LEU A 99 2.30 -7.70 -0.41
C LEU A 99 2.52 -9.01 -1.18
N SER A 100 3.69 -9.18 -1.76
CA SER A 100 4.04 -10.35 -2.58
C SER A 100 5.47 -10.81 -2.32
N ALA A 101 5.67 -12.12 -2.26
CA ALA A 101 6.96 -12.78 -2.20
C ALA A 101 6.97 -14.00 -3.12
N GLN A 102 8.06 -14.23 -3.87
CA GLN A 102 8.15 -15.42 -4.73
C GLN A 102 8.55 -16.69 -3.97
N LYS A 103 9.30 -16.58 -2.85
CA LYS A 103 9.66 -17.74 -2.03
C LYS A 103 8.76 -17.89 -0.81
N GLY A 104 8.77 -16.89 0.05
CA GLY A 104 8.03 -16.93 1.31
C GLY A 104 7.65 -15.53 1.78
N LEU A 105 6.40 -15.37 2.24
CA LEU A 105 5.92 -14.16 2.88
C LEU A 105 5.59 -14.48 4.34
N ALA A 106 6.25 -13.81 5.27
CA ALA A 106 6.01 -13.92 6.71
C ALA A 106 5.59 -12.55 7.28
N LEU A 107 4.45 -12.53 7.97
CA LEU A 107 3.94 -11.38 8.70
C LEU A 107 3.87 -11.76 10.18
N MET A 108 4.54 -11.00 11.04
CA MET A 108 4.55 -11.26 12.47
C MET A 108 4.31 -9.97 13.24
N ALA A 109 3.38 -10.02 14.17
CA ALA A 109 3.11 -8.95 15.12
C ALA A 109 2.99 -9.57 16.52
N GLY A 110 3.44 -8.85 17.54
CA GLY A 110 3.35 -9.34 18.92
C GLY A 110 1.92 -9.49 19.43
N HIS A 111 0.97 -8.77 18.83
CA HIS A 111 -0.43 -8.76 19.19
C HIS A 111 -1.32 -9.02 17.97
N ASP A 112 -1.60 -8.01 17.12
CA ASP A 112 -2.54 -8.17 16.01
C ASP A 112 -1.92 -7.90 14.63
N VAL A 113 -2.40 -8.64 13.63
CA VAL A 113 -2.16 -8.38 12.20
C VAL A 113 -3.51 -8.10 11.52
N THR A 114 -3.73 -6.84 11.13
CA THR A 114 -4.96 -6.36 10.51
C THR A 114 -4.75 -6.06 9.02
N LEU A 115 -5.49 -6.74 8.14
CA LEU A 115 -5.49 -6.50 6.70
C LEU A 115 -6.87 -6.02 6.26
N THR A 116 -6.93 -4.84 5.63
CA THR A 116 -8.15 -4.21 5.15
C THR A 116 -8.01 -3.83 3.68
N GLY A 117 -9.11 -3.85 2.94
CA GLY A 117 -9.17 -3.34 1.57
C GLY A 117 -9.52 -1.86 1.52
N ALA A 118 -9.45 -1.26 0.34
CA ALA A 118 -10.06 0.04 0.06
C ALA A 118 -11.01 -0.08 -1.14
N GLN A 119 -12.05 0.76 -1.15
CA GLN A 119 -13.05 0.79 -2.21
C GLN A 119 -12.80 1.97 -3.14
N ASN A 120 -12.87 1.72 -4.44
CA ASN A 120 -12.86 2.75 -5.47
C ASN A 120 -14.29 2.92 -5.98
N THR A 121 -14.77 4.16 -6.05
CA THR A 121 -16.13 4.46 -6.49
C THR A 121 -16.10 5.34 -7.73
N SER A 122 -17.00 5.10 -8.68
CA SER A 122 -17.27 6.00 -9.80
C SER A 122 -18.77 6.20 -9.89
N SER A 123 -19.20 7.47 -9.92
CA SER A 123 -20.59 7.87 -10.04
C SER A 123 -20.75 8.83 -11.22
N LEU A 124 -21.83 8.64 -11.98
CA LEU A 124 -22.24 9.54 -13.05
C LEU A 124 -23.71 9.86 -12.85
N GLY A 125 -24.00 11.10 -12.47
CA GLY A 125 -25.35 11.63 -12.36
C GLY A 125 -25.64 12.55 -13.54
N ARG A 126 -26.68 12.23 -14.32
CA ARG A 126 -27.25 13.14 -15.33
C ARG A 126 -28.58 13.65 -14.80
N ILE A 127 -28.72 14.96 -14.68
CA ILE A 127 -29.98 15.61 -14.32
C ILE A 127 -30.55 16.25 -15.60
N PRO A 128 -31.74 15.83 -16.06
CA PRO A 128 -32.44 16.43 -17.21
C PRO A 128 -33.17 17.73 -16.86
#